data_AF-A0A3E4WTF1-F1
#
_entry.id   AF-A0A3E4WTF1-F1
#
_cell.length_a   1.000
_cell.length_b   1.000
_cell.length_c   1.000
_cell.angle_alpha   90.00
_cell.angle_beta   90.00
_cell.angle_gamma   90.00
#
_symmetry.space_group_name_H-M   'P 1'
#
loop_
_entity.id
_entity.type
_entity.pdbx_description
1 polymer ?
#
loop_
_entity_poly.entity_id
_entity_poly.type
_entity_poly.pdbx_seq_one_letter_code
_entity_poly.pdbx_strand_id
1 'polypeptide(L)'
;MIMNIRQRLNKNYNELNGLYHDISMKLGLSDSESMVMYMLYDIQEPLTQSDIVKATGLSKQTLNSAIRKLEKEGIIILEKLNEKSKKIVMTDKGQVLIEQKMKPLVDMEDRVLASWTEEDRRRYLELIEKFKVQFEKEVKAYDKRK
;
A
#
# COMPACT_ATOMS: atom_id res chain seq x y z
N MET A 1 -25.69 17.24 7.31
CA MET A 1 -24.91 16.64 8.41
C MET A 1 -23.88 15.61 7.91
N ILE A 2 -24.27 14.59 7.13
CA ILE A 2 -23.34 13.60 6.52
C ILE A 2 -22.32 14.23 5.56
N MET A 3 -22.73 15.22 4.76
CA MET A 3 -21.83 15.91 3.80
C MET A 3 -20.59 16.54 4.46
N ASN A 4 -20.74 17.09 5.67
CA ASN A 4 -19.65 17.70 6.43
C ASN A 4 -18.66 16.62 6.93
N ILE A 5 -19.18 15.48 7.43
CA ILE A 5 -18.35 14.35 7.85
C ILE A 5 -17.56 13.79 6.66
N ARG A 6 -18.21 13.57 5.51
CA ARG A 6 -17.54 13.08 4.28
C ARG A 6 -16.40 14.02 3.84
N GLN A 7 -16.63 15.33 3.84
CA GLN A 7 -15.61 16.30 3.47
C GLN A 7 -14.41 16.28 4.42
N ARG A 8 -14.66 16.18 5.74
CA ARG A 8 -13.60 16.08 6.75
C ARG A 8 -12.81 14.77 6.63
N LEU A 9 -13.49 13.65 6.40
CA LEU A 9 -12.84 12.36 6.14
C LEU A 9 -11.94 12.44 4.90
N ASN A 10 -12.45 12.99 3.80
CA ASN A 10 -11.68 13.15 2.56
C ASN A 10 -10.45 14.06 2.77
N LYS A 11 -10.60 15.16 3.53
CA LYS A 11 -9.49 16.04 3.88
C LYS A 11 -8.42 15.28 4.66
N ASN A 12 -8.80 14.59 5.73
CA ASN A 12 -7.87 13.80 6.54
C ASN A 12 -7.18 12.70 5.72
N TYR A 13 -7.89 12.02 4.82
CA TYR A 13 -7.30 11.01 3.93
C TYR A 13 -6.25 11.61 3.00
N ASN A 14 -6.52 12.77 2.41
CA ASN A 14 -5.57 13.46 1.54
C ASN A 14 -4.34 13.96 2.31
N GLU A 15 -4.54 14.52 3.50
CA GLU A 15 -3.44 14.96 4.37
C GLU A 15 -2.59 13.78 4.83
N LEU A 16 -3.21 12.65 5.17
CA LEU A 16 -2.51 11.40 5.48
C LEU A 16 -1.68 10.89 4.29
N ASN A 17 -2.25 10.88 3.08
CA ASN A 17 -1.50 10.54 1.87
C ASN A 17 -0.32 11.50 1.64
N GLY A 18 -0.48 12.78 1.98
CA GLY A 18 0.61 13.77 1.96
C GLY A 18 1.75 13.39 2.91
N LEU A 19 1.44 12.89 4.11
CA LEU A 19 2.46 12.40 5.04
C LEU A 19 3.19 11.17 4.50
N TYR A 20 2.48 10.24 3.85
CA TYR A 20 3.09 9.09 3.18
C TYR A 20 3.97 9.49 1.99
N HIS A 21 3.57 10.52 1.25
CA HIS A 21 4.40 11.11 0.21
C HIS A 21 5.68 11.72 0.80
N ASP A 22 5.55 12.53 1.86
CA ASP A 22 6.68 13.19 2.51
C ASP A 22 7.73 12.20 3.02
N ILE A 23 7.29 11.10 3.66
CA ILE A 23 8.22 10.06 4.12
C ILE A 23 8.83 9.29 2.94
N SER A 24 8.07 8.99 1.89
CA SER A 24 8.60 8.35 0.67
C SER A 24 9.72 9.19 0.05
N MET A 25 9.53 10.50 -0.05
CA MET A 25 10.54 11.44 -0.55
C MET A 25 11.77 11.50 0.37
N LYS A 26 11.58 11.53 1.70
CA LYS A 26 12.69 11.46 2.68
C LYS A 26 13.49 10.15 2.60
N LEU A 27 12.83 9.06 2.21
CA LEU A 27 13.46 7.77 1.95
C LEU A 27 14.09 7.68 0.56
N GLY A 28 13.94 8.70 -0.29
CA GLY A 28 14.47 8.75 -1.65
C GLY A 28 13.72 7.83 -2.63
N LEU A 29 12.45 7.57 -2.37
CA LEU A 29 11.58 6.69 -3.15
C LEU A 29 10.49 7.49 -3.85
N SER A 30 10.07 7.06 -5.03
CA SER A 30 8.77 7.49 -5.56
C SER A 30 7.63 6.85 -4.78
N ASP A 31 6.43 7.45 -4.80
CA ASP A 31 5.25 6.89 -4.10
C ASP A 31 4.96 5.44 -4.53
N SER A 32 5.12 5.14 -5.82
CA SER A 32 4.93 3.79 -6.34
C SER A 32 6.01 2.81 -5.90
N GLU A 33 7.26 3.25 -5.75
CA GLU A 33 8.34 2.41 -5.22
C GLU A 33 8.11 2.13 -3.73
N SER A 34 7.79 3.17 -2.96
CA SER A 34 7.46 3.07 -1.54
C SER A 34 6.31 2.11 -1.30
N MET A 35 5.22 2.24 -2.05
CA MET A 35 4.07 1.34 -1.98
C MET A 35 4.45 -0.13 -2.28
N VAL A 36 5.25 -0.38 -3.33
CA VAL A 36 5.69 -1.74 -3.67
C VAL A 36 6.61 -2.31 -2.59
N MET A 37 7.58 -1.53 -2.11
CA MET A 37 8.49 -1.95 -1.04
C MET A 37 7.74 -2.22 0.26
N TYR A 38 6.78 -1.37 0.63
CA TYR A 38 5.94 -1.54 1.81
C TYR A 38 5.15 -2.84 1.74
N MET A 39 4.49 -3.11 0.61
CA MET A 39 3.76 -4.35 0.40
C MET A 39 4.65 -5.60 0.51
N LEU A 40 5.88 -5.54 -0.03
CA LEU A 40 6.85 -6.64 0.08
C LEU A 40 7.43 -6.80 1.50
N TYR A 41 7.47 -5.72 2.27
CA TYR A 41 7.91 -5.73 3.67
C TYR A 41 6.84 -6.32 4.59
N ASP A 42 5.60 -5.87 4.44
CA ASP A 42 4.49 -6.16 5.35
C ASP A 42 3.83 -7.52 5.03
N ILE A 43 3.74 -7.90 3.75
CA ILE A 43 3.12 -9.16 3.32
C ILE A 43 4.19 -10.23 3.13
N GLN A 44 4.16 -11.24 3.99
CA GLN A 44 5.09 -12.37 3.96
C GLN A 44 4.70 -13.47 2.94
N GLU A 45 3.61 -13.27 2.19
CA GLU A 45 3.15 -14.19 1.14
C GLU A 45 3.65 -13.77 -0.26
N PRO A 46 3.79 -14.70 -1.22
CA PRO A 46 4.18 -14.36 -2.59
C PRO A 46 3.20 -13.39 -3.25
N LEU A 47 3.67 -12.19 -3.61
CA LEU A 47 2.87 -11.18 -4.30
C LEU A 47 3.08 -11.21 -5.82
N THR A 48 2.01 -11.13 -6.59
CA THR A 48 2.07 -10.82 -8.02
C THR A 48 1.80 -9.34 -8.27
N GLN A 49 2.15 -8.84 -9.46
CA GLN A 49 1.75 -7.49 -9.86
C GLN A 49 0.22 -7.30 -9.87
N SER A 50 -0.55 -8.36 -10.16
CA SER A 50 -2.00 -8.29 -10.13
C SER A 50 -2.53 -8.08 -8.71
N ASP A 51 -1.89 -8.68 -7.72
CA ASP A 51 -2.26 -8.53 -6.31
C ASP A 51 -2.01 -7.10 -5.85
N ILE A 52 -0.86 -6.52 -6.22
CA ILE A 52 -0.54 -5.13 -5.89
C ILE A 52 -1.51 -4.16 -6.58
N VAL A 53 -1.83 -4.33 -7.87
CA VAL A 53 -2.84 -3.49 -8.55
C VAL A 53 -4.18 -3.55 -7.83
N LYS A 54 -4.61 -4.76 -7.44
CA LYS A 54 -5.90 -4.96 -6.76
C LYS A 54 -5.91 -4.34 -5.36
N ALA A 55 -4.81 -4.45 -4.62
CA ALA A 55 -4.71 -3.93 -3.25
C ALA A 55 -4.57 -2.41 -3.19
N THR A 56 -3.83 -1.82 -4.13
CA THR A 56 -3.41 -0.40 -4.06
C THR A 56 -4.19 0.53 -4.98
N GLY A 57 -4.86 -0.01 -6.00
CA GLY A 57 -5.51 0.79 -7.04
C GLY A 57 -4.53 1.46 -8.02
N LEU A 58 -3.23 1.17 -7.94
CA LEU A 58 -2.25 1.67 -8.90
C LEU A 58 -2.58 1.22 -10.33
N SER A 59 -2.33 2.11 -11.29
CA SER A 59 -2.43 1.73 -12.70
C SER A 59 -1.37 0.66 -13.03
N LYS A 60 -1.68 -0.23 -13.98
CA LYS A 60 -0.70 -1.22 -14.47
C LYS A 60 0.58 -0.54 -14.99
N GLN A 61 0.47 0.63 -15.58
CA GLN A 61 1.63 1.38 -16.09
C GLN A 61 2.53 1.84 -14.94
N THR A 62 1.94 2.49 -13.92
CA THR A 62 2.66 3.00 -12.75
C THR A 62 3.33 1.86 -11.97
N LEU A 63 2.62 0.74 -11.79
CA LEU A 63 3.22 -0.42 -11.14
C LEU A 63 4.37 -0.99 -11.97
N ASN A 64 4.19 -1.15 -13.28
CA ASN A 64 5.25 -1.69 -14.15
C ASN A 64 6.50 -0.81 -14.15
N SER A 65 6.38 0.52 -14.09
CA SER A 65 7.54 1.40 -14.00
C SER A 65 8.30 1.21 -12.70
N ALA A 66 7.61 1.09 -11.57
CA ALA A 66 8.22 0.82 -10.27
C ALA A 66 8.94 -0.54 -10.27
N ILE A 67 8.26 -1.60 -10.71
CA ILE A 67 8.82 -2.95 -10.78
C ILE A 67 10.06 -3.00 -11.67
N ARG A 68 10.02 -2.40 -12.87
CA ARG A 68 11.18 -2.39 -13.77
C ARG A 68 12.38 -1.66 -13.18
N LYS A 69 12.16 -0.57 -12.44
CA LYS A 69 13.24 0.15 -11.77
C LYS A 69 13.86 -0.69 -10.67
N LEU A 70 13.04 -1.28 -9.80
CA LEU A 70 13.50 -2.16 -8.72
C LEU A 70 14.23 -3.40 -9.24
N GLU A 71 13.76 -3.99 -10.34
CA GLU A 71 14.41 -5.12 -11.01
C GLU A 71 15.76 -4.71 -11.62
N LYS A 72 15.83 -3.55 -12.30
CA LYS A 72 17.07 -3.00 -12.86
C LYS A 72 18.11 -2.70 -11.78
N GLU A 73 17.67 -2.26 -10.59
CA GLU A 73 18.53 -2.01 -9.44
C GLU A 73 18.92 -3.30 -8.69
N GLY A 74 18.39 -4.45 -9.11
CA GLY A 74 18.66 -5.75 -8.51
C GLY A 74 18.02 -5.93 -7.13
N ILE A 75 16.96 -5.18 -6.83
CA ILE A 75 16.21 -5.26 -5.56
C ILE A 75 15.19 -6.39 -5.61
N ILE A 76 14.56 -6.58 -6.76
CA ILE A 76 13.60 -7.66 -6.97
C ILE A 76 13.92 -8.44 -8.24
N ILE A 77 13.34 -9.63 -8.33
CA ILE A 77 13.25 -10.43 -9.56
C ILE A 77 11.83 -10.94 -9.74
N LEU A 78 11.45 -11.20 -10.99
CA LEU A 78 10.16 -11.82 -11.31
C LEU A 78 10.34 -13.31 -11.61
N GLU A 79 9.93 -14.14 -10.66
CA GLU A 79 9.95 -15.60 -10.81
C GLU A 79 8.63 -16.12 -11.34
N LYS A 80 8.67 -17.21 -12.13
CA LYS A 80 7.46 -17.89 -12.59
C LYS A 80 6.71 -18.44 -11.37
N LEU A 81 5.45 -18.05 -11.21
CA LEU A 81 4.56 -18.63 -10.20
C LEU A 81 3.71 -19.74 -10.82
N ASN A 82 3.15 -19.49 -12.00
CA ASN A 82 2.47 -20.48 -12.83
C ASN A 82 2.59 -20.09 -14.32
N GLU A 83 1.88 -20.76 -15.23
CA GLU A 83 1.94 -20.47 -16.66
C GLU A 83 1.52 -19.04 -17.03
N LYS A 84 0.68 -18.41 -16.21
CA LYS A 84 0.06 -17.11 -16.51
C LYS A 84 0.52 -15.98 -15.59
N SER A 85 1.24 -16.27 -14.51
CA SER A 85 1.67 -15.26 -13.54
C SER A 85 3.11 -15.42 -13.07
N LYS A 86 3.69 -14.28 -12.69
CA LYS A 86 4.98 -14.18 -12.03
C LYS A 86 4.79 -13.59 -10.64
N LYS A 87 5.51 -14.13 -9.67
CA LYS A 87 5.64 -13.57 -8.33
C LYS A 87 6.83 -12.63 -8.27
N ILE A 88 6.74 -11.62 -7.43
CA ILE A 88 7.81 -10.68 -7.11
C ILE A 88 8.59 -11.29 -5.95
N VAL A 89 9.89 -11.43 -6.12
CA VAL A 89 10.78 -12.00 -5.09
C VAL A 89 11.88 -10.98 -4.82
N MET A 90 12.14 -10.72 -3.54
CA MET A 90 13.26 -9.90 -3.12
C MET A 90 14.56 -10.68 -3.33
N THR A 91 15.59 -10.01 -3.85
CA THR A 91 16.95 -10.55 -3.81
C THR A 91 17.53 -10.35 -2.40
N ASP A 92 18.68 -10.95 -2.09
CA ASP A 92 19.38 -10.69 -0.82
C ASP A 92 19.66 -9.18 -0.63
N LYS A 93 20.09 -8.51 -1.71
CA LYS A 93 20.27 -7.05 -1.74
C LYS A 93 18.95 -6.33 -1.48
N GLY A 94 17.87 -6.82 -2.08
CA GLY A 94 16.54 -6.24 -1.94
C GLY A 94 16.00 -6.34 -0.53
N GLN A 95 16.17 -7.50 0.12
CA GLN A 95 15.74 -7.72 1.50
C GLN A 95 16.41 -6.72 2.45
N VAL A 96 17.74 -6.55 2.33
CA VAL A 96 18.48 -5.57 3.14
C VAL A 96 18.00 -4.14 2.88
N LEU A 97 17.82 -3.76 1.61
CA LEU A 97 17.39 -2.40 1.27
C LEU A 97 15.95 -2.11 1.73
N ILE A 98 15.02 -3.04 1.46
CA ILE A 98 13.61 -2.88 1.81
C ILE A 98 13.46 -2.81 3.33
N GLU A 99 14.15 -3.67 4.09
CA GLU A 99 14.19 -3.58 5.55
C GLU A 99 14.67 -2.18 6.00
N GLN A 100 15.81 -1.73 5.49
CA GLN A 100 16.38 -0.43 5.84
C GLN A 100 15.44 0.75 5.53
N LYS A 101 14.69 0.67 4.42
CA LYS A 101 13.83 1.75 3.95
C LYS A 101 12.45 1.73 4.61
N MET A 102 11.85 0.56 4.78
CA MET A 102 10.46 0.43 5.24
C MET A 102 10.36 0.36 6.76
N LYS A 103 11.35 -0.20 7.46
CA LYS A 103 11.33 -0.28 8.92
C LYS A 103 11.10 1.07 9.61
N PRO A 104 11.75 2.19 9.21
CA PRO A 104 11.48 3.48 9.83
C PRO A 104 10.03 3.95 9.68
N LEU A 105 9.39 3.66 8.55
CA LEU A 105 7.98 3.98 8.30
C LEU A 105 7.08 3.13 9.19
N VAL A 106 7.27 1.81 9.20
CA VAL A 106 6.49 0.89 10.05
C VAL A 106 6.65 1.21 11.53
N ASP A 107 7.88 1.48 11.99
CA ASP A 107 8.12 1.86 13.37
C ASP A 107 7.43 3.20 13.73
N MET A 108 7.23 4.13 12.78
CA MET A 108 6.45 5.35 13.00
C MET A 108 4.97 5.03 13.18
N GLU A 109 4.40 4.18 12.33
CA GLU A 109 3.01 3.73 12.42
C GLU A 109 2.74 2.97 13.71
N ASP A 110 3.63 2.05 14.08
CA ASP A 110 3.57 1.27 15.31
C ASP A 110 3.59 2.17 16.54
N ARG A 111 4.44 3.21 16.58
CA ARG A 111 4.46 4.17 17.70
C ARG A 111 3.15 4.97 17.80
N VAL A 112 2.58 5.38 16.67
CA VAL A 112 1.28 6.07 16.64
C VAL A 112 0.20 5.15 17.20
N LEU A 113 0.11 3.91 16.71
CA LEU A 113 -0.90 2.95 17.18
C LEU A 113 -0.67 2.53 18.64
N ALA A 114 0.58 2.39 19.07
CA ALA A 114 0.93 2.08 20.45
C ALA A 114 0.53 3.20 21.43
N SER A 115 0.49 4.46 20.97
CA SER A 115 0.04 5.61 21.78
C SER A 115 -1.46 5.60 22.08
N TRP A 116 -2.25 4.80 21.36
CA TRP A 116 -3.70 4.69 21.54
C TRP A 116 -4.06 3.62 22.56
N THR A 117 -5.26 3.72 23.11
CA THR A 117 -5.84 2.63 23.90
C THR A 117 -6.13 1.43 23.01
N GLU A 118 -6.23 0.23 23.60
CA GLU A 118 -6.63 -0.97 22.86
C GLU A 118 -8.04 -0.82 22.26
N GLU A 119 -8.96 -0.20 23.00
CA GLU A 119 -10.31 0.07 22.54
C GLU A 119 -10.31 0.98 21.30
N ASP A 120 -9.54 2.07 21.32
CA ASP A 120 -9.43 2.99 20.19
C ASP A 120 -8.81 2.31 18.96
N ARG A 121 -7.75 1.50 19.13
CA ARG A 121 -7.15 0.74 18.03
C ARG A 121 -8.17 -0.20 17.38
N ARG A 122 -8.87 -0.99 18.19
CA ARG A 122 -9.90 -1.91 17.71
C ARG A 122 -11.03 -1.16 17.02
N ARG A 123 -11.47 -0.05 17.61
CA ARG A 123 -12.56 0.76 17.05
C ARG A 123 -12.18 1.39 15.72
N TYR A 124 -10.96 1.90 15.59
CA TYR A 124 -10.45 2.46 14.35
C TYR A 124 -10.42 1.42 13.24
N LEU A 125 -9.87 0.23 13.52
CA LEU A 125 -9.83 -0.89 12.58
C LEU A 125 -11.24 -1.29 12.13
N GLU A 126 -12.16 -1.53 13.07
CA GLU A 126 -13.55 -1.90 12.80
C GLU A 126 -14.26 -0.89 11.88
N LEU A 127 -14.05 0.42 12.12
CA LEU A 127 -14.70 1.47 11.35
C LEU A 127 -14.15 1.57 9.92
N ILE A 128 -12.82 1.44 9.74
CA ILE A 128 -12.20 1.42 8.42
C ILE A 128 -12.65 0.19 7.63
N GLU A 129 -12.65 -0.98 8.25
CA GLU A 129 -13.10 -2.21 7.60
C GLU A 129 -14.57 -2.15 7.21
N LYS A 130 -15.43 -1.65 8.12
CA LYS A 130 -16.86 -1.44 7.83
C LYS A 130 -17.06 -0.49 6.67
N PHE A 131 -16.31 0.62 6.62
CA PHE A 131 -16.39 1.57 5.51
C PHE A 131 -15.95 0.92 4.20
N LYS A 132 -14.80 0.23 4.19
CA LYS A 132 -14.26 -0.49 3.02
C LYS A 132 -15.28 -1.47 2.44
N VAL A 133 -15.86 -2.33 3.27
CA VAL A 133 -16.85 -3.34 2.84
C VAL A 133 -18.11 -2.70 2.28
N GLN A 134 -18.62 -1.62 2.91
CA GLN A 134 -19.80 -0.93 2.42
C GLN A 134 -19.52 -0.16 1.12
N PHE A 135 -18.38 0.51 1.03
CA PHE A 135 -17.99 1.25 -0.17
C PHE A 135 -17.73 0.33 -1.36
N GLU A 136 -17.14 -0.84 -1.14
CA GLU A 136 -16.96 -1.85 -2.20
C GLU A 136 -18.30 -2.31 -2.79
N LYS A 137 -19.35 -2.42 -1.97
CA LYS A 137 -20.71 -2.74 -2.46
C LYS A 137 -21.27 -1.63 -3.36
N GLU A 138 -21.11 -0.38 -2.95
CA GLU A 138 -21.54 0.78 -3.75
C GLU A 138 -20.78 0.85 -5.09
N VAL A 139 -19.45 0.65 -5.06
CA VAL A 139 -18.63 0.63 -6.28
C VAL A 139 -19.03 -0.52 -7.22
N LYS A 140 -19.33 -1.70 -6.69
CA LYS A 140 -19.81 -2.85 -7.48
C LYS A 140 -21.21 -2.63 -8.05
N ALA A 141 -22.09 -1.95 -7.32
CA ALA A 141 -23.43 -1.59 -7.80
C ALA A 141 -23.40 -0.47 -8.86
N TYR A 142 -22.31 0.29 -8.91
CA TYR A 142 -22.09 1.34 -9.88
C TYR A 142 -21.70 0.77 -11.25
N ASP A 143 -22.72 0.36 -12.02
CA ASP A 143 -22.55 -0.13 -13.38
C ASP A 143 -22.53 1.06 -14.37
N LYS A 144 -21.38 1.33 -14.99
CA LYS A 144 -21.24 2.32 -16.08
C LYS A 144 -21.57 1.73 -17.45
N ARG A 145 -22.06 0.49 -17.54
CA ARG A 145 -22.53 -0.12 -18.79
C ARG A 145 -24.04 0.09 -18.97
N LYS A 146 -24.44 1.34 -19.20
CA LYS A 146 -25.63 1.70 -19.98
C LYS A 146 -25.24 2.81 -20.94
#